data_AF-A0A2G8RMH0-F1
#
_entry.id   AF-A0A2G8RMH0-F1
#
_cell.length_a   1.000
_cell.length_b   1.000
_cell.length_c   1.000
_cell.angle_alpha   90.00
_cell.angle_beta   90.00
_cell.angle_gamma   90.00
#
_symmetry.space_group_name_H-M   'P 1'
#
loop_
_entity.id
_entity.type
_entity.pdbx_description
1 polymer ?
#
loop_
_entity_poly.entity_id
_entity_poly.type
_entity_poly.pdbx_seq_one_letter_code
_entity_poly.pdbx_strand_id
1 'polypeptide(L)'
;MCVAFWTLNHPQYALILCSNRDEYLHRPTAPAHWHSFGPINADDDGHGSVLSGRDLLAGGTWAGVTRSGTLALLTNITEPIRKYATSRGELVSHFLLPKIPKQESLQAEIDAFLGAHRDCAYAGFNLLVLEPTIGPPSESEDQEVRGLSFDGAFLTNSGGGGMLTGRMLSDPERRTGGMSNGIDGRGADEWPKVQHGREALRELLRGLPRDATEAQIADRLFALLTWTSEKPPADRSELRNTIHVLPVPVPLSGAHATTPAASPTPDSRRAGTGASGSAGAGGGAGVATDGGTPPLALGFDSTTTTTAYYGTRLSTVVLIRRDGNATFIERDIWALEQQEEERQQQQQQQREHRTSDATLPSASTSASDADGGGDDVSSHPKPKSKPEPKLVDKRDSGGRDHDRVFRFQIPNPSAR
;
A
#
# COMPACT_ATOMS: atom_id res chain seq x y z
N MET A 1 4.41 -6.40 10.73
CA MET A 1 5.63 -6.02 10.03
C MET A 1 5.69 -6.71 8.66
N CYS A 2 5.49 -5.97 7.57
CA CYS A 2 5.53 -6.47 6.20
C CYS A 2 6.83 -7.21 5.78
N VAL A 3 6.72 -8.04 4.74
CA VAL A 3 7.84 -8.66 4.02
C VAL A 3 7.61 -8.65 2.51
N ALA A 4 8.69 -8.76 1.75
CA ALA A 4 8.66 -9.07 0.33
C ALA A 4 9.84 -9.99 -0.04
N PHE A 5 9.61 -10.93 -0.95
CA PHE A 5 10.61 -11.84 -1.50
C PHE A 5 10.46 -11.87 -3.01
N TRP A 6 11.59 -11.90 -3.72
CA TRP A 6 11.57 -11.86 -5.18
C TRP A 6 12.75 -12.60 -5.81
N THR A 7 12.58 -12.95 -7.09
CA THR A 7 13.68 -13.30 -7.99
C THR A 7 13.49 -12.62 -9.34
N LEU A 8 14.60 -12.13 -9.90
CA LEU A 8 14.72 -11.65 -11.28
C LEU A 8 15.45 -12.68 -12.16
N ASN A 9 15.82 -13.83 -11.59
CA ASN A 9 16.67 -14.83 -12.22
C ASN A 9 15.93 -16.18 -12.31
N HIS A 10 14.96 -16.24 -13.23
CA HIS A 10 14.25 -17.47 -13.56
C HIS A 10 14.22 -17.70 -15.08
N PRO A 11 14.32 -18.94 -15.59
CA PRO A 11 14.34 -19.19 -17.04
C PRO A 11 13.09 -18.67 -17.77
N GLN A 12 11.90 -18.88 -17.21
CA GLN A 12 10.62 -18.51 -17.84
C GLN A 12 10.04 -17.17 -17.36
N TYR A 13 10.45 -16.69 -16.18
CA TYR A 13 9.86 -15.50 -15.55
C TYR A 13 10.92 -14.42 -15.43
N ALA A 14 10.58 -13.22 -15.89
CA ALA A 14 11.38 -12.02 -15.69
C ALA A 14 11.28 -11.50 -14.25
N LEU A 15 10.13 -11.73 -13.59
CA LEU A 15 9.90 -11.44 -12.19
C LEU A 15 9.00 -12.51 -11.56
N ILE A 16 9.41 -13.01 -10.39
CA ILE A 16 8.54 -13.69 -9.44
C ILE A 16 8.66 -12.92 -8.13
N LEU A 17 7.54 -12.43 -7.60
CA LEU A 17 7.50 -11.65 -6.37
C LEU A 17 6.30 -12.08 -5.52
N CYS A 18 6.52 -12.16 -4.21
CA CYS A 18 5.45 -12.26 -3.22
C CYS A 18 5.71 -11.32 -2.05
N SER A 19 4.66 -10.73 -1.50
CA SER A 19 4.75 -9.82 -0.37
C SER A 19 3.51 -9.87 0.49
N ASN A 20 3.63 -9.48 1.76
CA ASN A 20 2.48 -9.23 2.60
C ASN A 20 2.42 -7.77 3.07
N ARG A 21 1.22 -7.37 3.50
CA ARG A 21 1.00 -6.11 4.20
C ARG A 21 0.43 -6.38 5.57
N ASP A 22 1.25 -6.13 6.57
CA ASP A 22 0.82 -6.11 7.96
C ASP A 22 0.43 -4.71 8.37
N GLU A 23 -0.80 -4.54 8.81
CA GLU A 23 -1.37 -3.24 9.16
C GLU A 23 -2.47 -3.39 10.22
N TYR A 24 -2.81 -2.27 10.85
CA TYR A 24 -4.07 -2.17 11.57
C TYR A 24 -5.26 -2.49 10.67
N LEU A 25 -6.08 -3.46 11.07
CA LEU A 25 -7.22 -3.93 10.27
C LEU A 25 -8.29 -2.85 10.06
N HIS A 26 -8.39 -1.89 10.99
CA HIS A 26 -9.31 -0.76 10.86
C HIS A 26 -8.81 0.33 9.89
N ARG A 27 -7.54 0.31 9.46
CA ARG A 27 -7.01 1.33 8.55
C ARG A 27 -7.74 1.22 7.20
N PRO A 28 -8.41 2.27 6.71
CA PRO A 28 -9.22 2.16 5.50
C PRO A 28 -8.33 2.02 4.26
N THR A 29 -8.63 1.04 3.41
CA THR A 29 -7.93 0.80 2.14
C THR A 29 -8.90 0.40 1.05
N ALA A 30 -8.70 0.89 -0.17
CA ALA A 30 -9.35 0.32 -1.35
C ALA A 30 -8.54 -0.89 -1.83
N PRO A 31 -9.21 -1.96 -2.26
CA PRO A 31 -8.52 -3.11 -2.86
C PRO A 31 -7.83 -2.77 -4.17
N ALA A 32 -7.02 -3.70 -4.69
CA ALA A 32 -6.36 -3.55 -5.97
C ALA A 32 -7.35 -3.27 -7.11
N HIS A 33 -7.07 -2.22 -7.88
CA HIS A 33 -7.75 -1.81 -9.11
C HIS A 33 -6.79 -0.94 -9.95
N TRP A 34 -7.15 -0.66 -11.20
CA TRP A 34 -6.37 0.24 -12.05
C TRP A 34 -6.72 1.69 -11.71
N HIS A 35 -5.72 2.54 -11.47
CA HIS A 35 -5.94 3.96 -11.16
C HIS A 35 -4.70 4.79 -11.52
N SER A 36 -4.81 6.10 -11.32
CA SER A 36 -3.70 7.06 -11.49
C SER A 36 -3.53 7.98 -10.28
N PHE A 37 -3.86 7.50 -9.07
CA PHE A 37 -3.83 8.26 -7.81
C PHE A 37 -4.67 9.55 -7.82
N GLY A 38 -5.70 9.61 -8.68
CA GLY A 38 -6.71 10.67 -8.65
C GLY A 38 -7.52 10.69 -7.34
N PRO A 39 -8.53 11.58 -7.24
CA PRO A 39 -9.36 11.71 -6.06
C PRO A 39 -9.92 10.36 -5.59
N ILE A 40 -10.00 10.19 -4.28
CA ILE A 40 -10.61 9.00 -3.67
C ILE A 40 -12.11 9.02 -4.02
N ASN A 41 -12.66 7.89 -4.47
CA ASN A 41 -14.05 7.70 -4.92
C ASN A 41 -14.43 8.40 -6.24
N ALA A 42 -13.47 8.83 -7.06
CA ALA A 42 -13.77 9.15 -8.46
C ALA A 42 -14.13 7.86 -9.22
N ASP A 43 -15.02 7.97 -10.22
CA ASP A 43 -15.35 6.85 -11.09
C ASP A 43 -14.08 6.31 -11.76
N ASP A 44 -13.83 5.02 -11.57
CA ASP A 44 -12.73 4.30 -12.21
C ASP A 44 -13.18 3.89 -13.62
N ASP A 45 -12.68 4.59 -14.63
CA ASP A 45 -12.91 4.28 -16.04
C ASP A 45 -12.07 3.08 -16.52
N GLY A 46 -11.23 2.50 -15.66
CA GLY A 46 -10.33 1.39 -15.95
C GLY A 46 -9.08 1.79 -16.77
N HIS A 47 -8.95 3.06 -17.14
CA HIS A 47 -7.84 3.58 -17.95
C HIS A 47 -6.61 3.98 -17.12
N GLY A 48 -6.68 3.80 -15.80
CA GLY A 48 -5.55 3.98 -14.90
C GLY A 48 -4.29 3.23 -15.33
N SER A 49 -3.12 3.83 -15.07
CA SER A 49 -1.82 3.26 -15.44
C SER A 49 -1.20 2.37 -14.36
N VAL A 50 -1.72 2.43 -13.13
CA VAL A 50 -1.18 1.76 -11.94
C VAL A 50 -2.19 0.77 -11.39
N LEU A 51 -1.76 -0.48 -11.20
CA LEU A 51 -2.51 -1.51 -10.48
C LEU A 51 -1.97 -1.61 -9.05
N SER A 52 -2.77 -1.21 -8.08
CA SER A 52 -2.45 -1.35 -6.66
C SER A 52 -3.68 -1.20 -5.77
N GLY A 53 -3.59 -1.70 -4.52
CA GLY A 53 -4.49 -1.23 -3.47
C GLY A 53 -4.16 0.21 -3.08
N ARG A 54 -5.13 0.96 -2.56
CA ARG A 54 -4.93 2.36 -2.14
C ARG A 54 -5.15 2.54 -0.65
N ASP A 55 -4.27 3.31 -0.03
CA ASP A 55 -4.47 3.82 1.32
C ASP A 55 -5.50 4.97 1.26
N LEU A 56 -6.67 4.80 1.88
CA LEU A 56 -7.73 5.80 1.82
C LEU A 56 -7.56 6.92 2.84
N LEU A 57 -6.60 6.79 3.77
CA LEU A 57 -6.27 7.85 4.71
C LEU A 57 -5.18 8.77 4.15
N ALA A 58 -4.14 8.19 3.56
CA ALA A 58 -2.98 8.93 3.07
C ALA A 58 -2.92 9.09 1.55
N GLY A 59 -3.83 8.46 0.79
CA GLY A 59 -4.00 8.62 -0.66
C GLY A 59 -3.04 7.82 -1.56
N GLY A 60 -1.90 7.36 -1.03
CA GLY A 60 -0.87 6.59 -1.76
C GLY A 60 -1.07 5.07 -1.75
N THR A 61 0.00 4.32 -1.99
CA THR A 61 0.00 2.85 -1.93
C THR A 61 1.24 2.30 -1.21
N TRP A 62 1.24 1.01 -0.87
CA TRP A 62 2.38 0.29 -0.31
C TRP A 62 3.09 -0.58 -1.36
N ALA A 63 2.39 -1.00 -2.41
CA ALA A 63 2.92 -1.83 -3.48
C ALA A 63 2.05 -1.68 -4.73
N GLY A 64 2.66 -1.61 -5.91
CA GLY A 64 1.92 -1.53 -7.16
C GLY A 64 2.77 -1.86 -8.37
N VAL A 65 2.09 -2.09 -9.50
CA VAL A 65 2.71 -2.34 -10.81
C VAL A 65 2.04 -1.49 -11.87
N THR A 66 2.79 -0.95 -12.81
CA THR A 66 2.24 -0.18 -13.93
C THR A 66 1.94 -1.06 -15.13
N ARG A 67 1.15 -0.56 -16.08
CA ARG A 67 0.93 -1.23 -17.38
C ARG A 67 2.22 -1.40 -18.18
N SER A 68 3.20 -0.52 -17.97
CA SER A 68 4.52 -0.65 -18.60
C SER A 68 5.41 -1.66 -17.88
N GLY A 69 5.02 -2.16 -16.71
CA GLY A 69 5.73 -3.17 -15.93
C GLY A 69 6.56 -2.64 -14.77
N THR A 70 6.64 -1.32 -14.56
CA THR A 70 7.36 -0.73 -13.42
C THR A 70 6.68 -1.16 -12.12
N LEU A 71 7.44 -1.69 -11.17
CA LEU A 71 6.95 -2.11 -9.86
C LEU A 71 7.63 -1.31 -8.77
N ALA A 72 6.86 -0.88 -7.77
CA ALA A 72 7.38 -0.25 -6.56
C ALA A 72 6.73 -0.88 -5.33
N LEU A 73 7.51 -1.16 -4.30
CA LEU A 73 7.04 -1.81 -3.06
C LEU A 73 7.80 -1.28 -1.86
N LEU A 74 7.08 -0.93 -0.79
CA LEU A 74 7.66 -0.35 0.41
C LEU A 74 7.40 -1.19 1.66
N THR A 75 8.42 -1.26 2.53
CA THR A 75 8.27 -1.69 3.93
C THR A 75 8.67 -0.57 4.88
N ASN A 76 7.95 -0.42 5.98
CA ASN A 76 8.23 0.60 7.00
C ASN A 76 9.41 0.16 7.86
N ILE A 77 10.39 1.00 8.17
CA ILE A 77 11.41 0.64 9.18
C ILE A 77 10.76 0.59 10.57
N THR A 78 11.18 -0.38 11.38
CA THR A 78 10.75 -0.50 12.78
C THR A 78 11.48 0.50 13.65
N GLU A 79 10.75 1.49 14.12
CA GLU A 79 11.29 2.58 14.92
C GLU A 79 10.22 3.14 15.89
N PRO A 80 10.61 3.93 16.90
CA PRO A 80 9.67 4.63 17.76
C PRO A 80 8.71 5.52 16.95
N ILE A 81 7.46 5.59 17.40
CA ILE A 81 6.43 6.38 16.70
C ILE A 81 6.81 7.86 16.75
N ARG A 82 6.90 8.48 15.57
CA ARG A 82 7.09 9.92 15.37
C ARG A 82 6.14 10.41 14.28
N LYS A 83 5.69 11.66 14.38
CA LYS A 83 4.83 12.29 13.38
C LYS A 83 5.68 12.93 12.29
N TYR A 84 5.30 12.70 11.04
CA TYR A 84 5.88 13.33 9.86
C TYR A 84 4.74 13.91 9.03
N ALA A 85 4.98 15.04 8.34
CA ALA A 85 3.99 15.64 7.44
C ALA A 85 3.86 14.86 6.12
N THR A 86 4.89 14.09 5.76
CA THR A 86 4.95 13.28 4.55
C THR A 86 4.36 11.89 4.76
N SER A 87 3.86 11.30 3.67
CA SER A 87 3.43 9.90 3.64
C SER A 87 4.47 9.05 2.91
N ARG A 88 4.86 7.91 3.49
CA ARG A 88 5.70 6.91 2.79
C ARG A 88 5.02 6.36 1.53
N GLY A 89 3.68 6.29 1.51
CA GLY A 89 2.96 5.81 0.35
C GLY A 89 3.09 6.71 -0.88
N GLU A 90 3.41 7.99 -0.67
CA GLU A 90 3.74 8.93 -1.76
C GLU A 90 5.01 8.53 -2.50
N LEU A 91 6.00 7.96 -1.80
CA LEU A 91 7.24 7.46 -2.41
C LEU A 91 6.94 6.37 -3.44
N VAL A 92 6.03 5.45 -3.10
CA VAL A 92 5.62 4.36 -4.01
C VAL A 92 4.85 4.93 -5.19
N SER A 93 3.88 5.83 -4.94
CA SER A 93 3.14 6.52 -5.99
C SER A 93 4.06 7.29 -6.93
N HIS A 94 5.14 7.89 -6.42
CA HIS A 94 6.12 8.61 -7.23
C HIS A 94 6.68 7.71 -8.33
N PHE A 95 7.26 6.56 -8.00
CA PHE A 95 7.87 5.66 -8.99
C PHE A 95 6.86 4.95 -9.90
N LEU A 96 5.58 4.93 -9.55
CA LEU A 96 4.53 4.33 -10.38
C LEU A 96 3.88 5.31 -11.36
N LEU A 97 3.98 6.62 -11.12
CA LEU A 97 3.43 7.62 -12.02
C LEU A 97 4.39 7.93 -13.18
N PRO A 98 3.88 8.08 -14.42
CA PRO A 98 4.71 8.42 -15.57
C PRO A 98 5.55 9.68 -15.35
N LYS A 99 6.80 9.66 -15.84
CA LYS A 99 7.73 10.80 -15.77
C LYS A 99 7.83 11.48 -17.13
N ILE A 100 7.89 12.81 -17.11
CA ILE A 100 8.09 13.64 -18.30
C ILE A 100 9.18 14.67 -18.00
N PRO A 101 10.37 14.57 -18.62
CA PRO A 101 10.80 13.50 -19.53
C PRO A 101 11.02 12.15 -18.80
N LYS A 102 10.88 11.05 -19.53
CA LYS A 102 11.30 9.73 -19.02
C LYS A 102 12.83 9.72 -18.89
N GLN A 103 13.34 9.18 -17.79
CA GLN A 103 14.78 9.04 -17.58
C GLN A 103 15.35 7.91 -18.44
N GLU A 104 16.63 8.01 -18.78
CA GLU A 104 17.32 7.06 -19.66
C GLU A 104 17.59 5.71 -18.99
N SER A 105 17.68 5.70 -17.65
CA SER A 105 17.89 4.51 -16.85
C SER A 105 17.28 4.65 -15.46
N LEU A 106 17.05 3.52 -14.79
CA LEU A 106 16.61 3.48 -13.40
C LEU A 106 17.57 4.22 -12.45
N GLN A 107 18.88 4.12 -12.68
CA GLN A 107 19.88 4.85 -11.88
C GLN A 107 19.70 6.38 -12.00
N ALA A 108 19.50 6.88 -13.22
CA ALA A 108 19.26 8.31 -13.44
C ALA A 108 17.95 8.77 -12.77
N GLU A 109 16.90 7.95 -12.78
CA GLU A 109 15.65 8.23 -12.06
C GLU A 109 15.84 8.33 -10.55
N ILE A 110 16.65 7.43 -9.97
CA ILE A 110 16.98 7.46 -8.56
C ILE A 110 17.76 8.72 -8.21
N ASP A 111 18.80 9.04 -8.97
CA ASP A 111 19.64 10.22 -8.70
C ASP A 111 18.80 11.51 -8.76
N ALA A 112 17.93 11.62 -9.77
CA ALA A 112 16.98 12.72 -9.88
C ALA A 112 16.01 12.79 -8.69
N PHE A 113 15.46 11.64 -8.28
CA PHE A 113 14.57 11.53 -7.13
C PHE A 113 15.26 11.97 -5.83
N LEU A 114 16.47 11.46 -5.55
CA LEU A 114 17.24 11.80 -4.36
C LEU A 114 17.59 13.28 -4.32
N GLY A 115 17.96 13.87 -5.46
CA GLY A 115 18.22 15.31 -5.57
C GLY A 115 16.98 16.16 -5.28
N ALA A 116 15.81 15.79 -5.82
CA ALA A 116 14.57 16.53 -5.65
C ALA A 116 13.97 16.43 -4.24
N HIS A 117 14.25 15.35 -3.50
CA HIS A 117 13.67 15.09 -2.18
C HIS A 117 14.68 15.20 -1.03
N ARG A 118 15.87 15.77 -1.28
CA ARG A 118 16.95 15.87 -0.27
C ARG A 118 16.54 16.58 1.03
N ASP A 119 15.60 17.52 0.93
CA ASP A 119 15.13 18.37 2.03
C ASP A 119 13.83 17.83 2.65
N CYS A 120 13.31 16.70 2.16
CA CYS A 120 12.09 16.08 2.66
C CYS A 120 12.39 15.09 3.80
N ALA A 121 11.65 15.22 4.90
CA ALA A 121 11.74 14.29 6.02
C ALA A 121 10.61 13.25 5.96
N TYR A 122 10.97 11.97 5.82
CA TYR A 122 10.03 10.85 5.85
C TYR A 122 10.21 10.00 7.12
N ALA A 123 9.15 9.35 7.57
CA ALA A 123 9.27 8.21 8.48
C ALA A 123 10.15 7.11 7.85
N GLY A 124 10.76 6.26 8.68
CA GLY A 124 11.68 5.23 8.23
C GLY A 124 11.06 4.27 7.21
N PHE A 125 11.76 3.99 6.10
CA PHE A 125 11.29 3.10 5.04
C PHE A 125 12.42 2.36 4.31
N ASN A 126 12.03 1.27 3.66
CA ASN A 126 12.77 0.57 2.61
C ASN A 126 11.87 0.51 1.38
N LEU A 127 12.40 0.82 0.20
CA LEU A 127 11.67 0.86 -1.06
C LEU A 127 12.41 0.06 -2.12
N LEU A 128 11.74 -0.94 -2.69
CA LEU A 128 12.18 -1.67 -3.87
C LEU A 128 11.51 -1.06 -5.09
N VAL A 129 12.30 -0.70 -6.10
CA VAL A 129 11.82 -0.27 -7.42
C VAL A 129 12.38 -1.23 -8.46
N LEU A 130 11.52 -1.77 -9.32
CA LEU A 130 11.89 -2.63 -10.43
C LEU A 130 11.40 -2.00 -11.73
N GLU A 131 12.30 -1.83 -12.71
CA GLU A 131 11.96 -1.31 -14.03
C GLU A 131 12.23 -2.38 -15.10
N PRO A 132 11.28 -2.61 -16.02
CA PRO A 132 11.49 -3.55 -17.11
C PRO A 132 12.59 -3.09 -18.07
N THR A 133 13.43 -4.03 -18.46
CA THR A 133 14.55 -3.83 -19.39
C THR A 133 14.55 -4.91 -20.47
N ILE A 134 15.39 -4.73 -21.47
CA ILE A 134 15.64 -5.75 -22.49
C ILE A 134 16.54 -6.82 -21.88
N GLY A 135 16.12 -8.08 -21.94
CA GLY A 135 16.89 -9.21 -21.44
C GLY A 135 18.10 -9.58 -22.31
N PRO A 136 18.94 -10.52 -21.83
CA PRO A 136 20.00 -11.08 -22.64
C PRO A 136 19.43 -11.81 -23.86
N PRO A 137 20.23 -11.99 -24.93
CA PRO A 137 19.85 -12.84 -26.06
C PRO A 137 19.44 -14.24 -25.57
N SER A 138 18.41 -14.83 -26.17
CA SER A 138 18.11 -16.25 -25.93
C SER A 138 19.21 -17.14 -26.51
N GLU A 139 19.54 -18.23 -25.82
CA GLU A 139 20.50 -19.23 -26.31
C GLU A 139 20.01 -20.03 -27.54
N SER A 140 18.76 -19.85 -27.96
CA SER A 140 18.24 -20.42 -29.21
C SER A 140 18.66 -19.57 -30.42
N GLU A 141 19.38 -20.19 -31.35
CA GLU A 141 20.14 -19.57 -32.44
C GLU A 141 19.32 -18.79 -33.50
N ASP A 142 17.99 -18.75 -33.43
CA ASP A 142 17.16 -18.32 -34.57
C ASP A 142 16.25 -17.07 -34.38
N GLN A 143 16.32 -16.31 -33.28
CA GLN A 143 15.57 -15.02 -33.20
C GLN A 143 16.30 -13.92 -32.42
N GLU A 144 16.42 -12.73 -33.03
CA GLU A 144 16.83 -11.45 -32.41
C GLU A 144 15.89 -10.96 -31.28
N VAL A 145 14.84 -11.72 -30.95
CA VAL A 145 13.83 -11.35 -29.96
C VAL A 145 14.37 -11.57 -28.55
N ARG A 146 14.81 -10.49 -27.92
CA ARG A 146 15.17 -10.48 -26.50
C ARG A 146 13.92 -10.46 -25.64
N GLY A 147 13.86 -11.36 -24.65
CA GLY A 147 12.77 -11.40 -23.69
C GLY A 147 12.83 -10.25 -22.67
N LEU A 148 11.74 -10.05 -21.95
CA LEU A 148 11.67 -9.12 -20.83
C LEU A 148 12.67 -9.51 -19.73
N SER A 149 13.31 -8.49 -19.17
CA SER A 149 14.12 -8.57 -17.95
C SER A 149 13.75 -7.41 -17.03
N PHE A 150 14.36 -7.36 -15.86
CA PHE A 150 14.22 -6.27 -14.91
C PHE A 150 15.57 -5.83 -14.40
N ASP A 151 15.75 -4.52 -14.33
CA ASP A 151 16.67 -3.92 -13.38
C ASP A 151 15.92 -3.56 -12.10
N GLY A 152 16.67 -3.41 -11.01
CA GLY A 152 16.08 -3.12 -9.73
C GLY A 152 17.00 -2.28 -8.88
N ALA A 153 16.39 -1.51 -8.00
CA ALA A 153 17.06 -0.67 -7.03
C ALA A 153 16.37 -0.69 -5.69
N PHE A 154 17.15 -0.37 -4.67
CA PHE A 154 16.74 -0.27 -3.29
C PHE A 154 17.00 1.14 -2.78
N LEU A 155 15.98 1.77 -2.19
CA LEU A 155 16.05 3.10 -1.60
C LEU A 155 15.64 3.06 -0.14
N THR A 156 16.28 3.89 0.68
CA THR A 156 15.97 4.00 2.12
C THR A 156 16.42 5.34 2.68
N ASN A 157 15.81 5.77 3.77
CA ASN A 157 16.34 6.82 4.65
C ASN A 157 17.09 6.27 5.87
N SER A 158 17.23 4.94 5.97
CA SER A 158 17.89 4.23 7.07
C SER A 158 17.36 4.55 8.48
N GLY A 159 16.14 5.10 8.56
CA GLY A 159 15.48 5.57 9.78
C GLY A 159 14.76 6.91 9.56
N GLY A 160 13.74 7.18 10.36
CA GLY A 160 12.88 8.35 10.23
C GLY A 160 13.64 9.66 10.35
N GLY A 161 13.46 10.53 9.36
CA GLY A 161 14.17 11.81 9.22
C GLY A 161 15.61 11.68 8.71
N GLY A 162 16.08 10.47 8.40
CA GLY A 162 17.39 10.26 7.80
C GLY A 162 17.47 10.72 6.34
N MET A 163 18.70 10.88 5.85
CA MET A 163 18.96 11.24 4.46
C MET A 163 18.56 10.09 3.53
N LEU A 164 17.90 10.44 2.42
CA LEU A 164 17.55 9.47 1.38
C LEU A 164 18.80 8.97 0.67
N THR A 165 18.86 7.66 0.47
CA THR A 165 19.91 6.96 -0.26
C THR A 165 19.30 5.94 -1.19
N GLY A 166 19.98 5.62 -2.29
CA GLY A 166 19.55 4.62 -3.26
C GLY A 166 20.75 3.87 -3.84
N ARG A 167 20.55 2.59 -4.15
CA ARG A 167 21.55 1.72 -4.79
C ARG A 167 20.87 0.73 -5.72
N MET A 168 21.58 0.29 -6.76
CA MET A 168 21.14 -0.85 -7.56
C MET A 168 21.17 -2.15 -6.75
N LEU A 169 20.32 -3.10 -7.11
CA LEU A 169 20.34 -4.44 -6.53
C LEU A 169 21.63 -5.17 -6.93
N SER A 170 22.24 -5.83 -5.95
CA SER A 170 23.37 -6.73 -6.15
C SER A 170 22.93 -8.06 -6.80
N ASP A 171 23.85 -8.78 -7.45
CA ASP A 171 23.53 -10.07 -8.06
C ASP A 171 22.88 -11.10 -7.11
N PRO A 172 23.31 -11.23 -5.84
CA PRO A 172 22.60 -12.06 -4.86
C PRO A 172 21.13 -11.66 -4.67
N GLU A 173 20.83 -10.36 -4.60
CA GLU A 173 19.46 -9.84 -4.46
C GLU A 173 18.63 -10.02 -5.73
N ARG A 174 19.28 -9.99 -6.91
CA ARG A 174 18.62 -10.33 -8.19
C ARG A 174 18.26 -11.81 -8.26
N ARG A 175 19.11 -12.69 -7.72
CA ARG A 175 18.85 -14.15 -7.69
C ARG A 175 17.75 -14.51 -6.70
N THR A 176 17.85 -14.01 -5.48
CA THR A 176 16.83 -14.22 -4.43
C THR A 176 16.93 -13.10 -3.40
N GLY A 177 16.14 -12.06 -3.60
CA GLY A 177 16.03 -10.94 -2.69
C GLY A 177 14.96 -11.16 -1.62
N GLY A 178 15.11 -10.45 -0.52
CA GLY A 178 14.13 -10.40 0.56
C GLY A 178 14.28 -9.11 1.34
N MET A 179 13.18 -8.51 1.75
CA MET A 179 13.20 -7.33 2.62
C MET A 179 12.04 -7.34 3.60
N SER A 180 12.19 -6.54 4.65
CA SER A 180 11.27 -6.41 5.78
C SER A 180 11.48 -5.04 6.44
N ASN A 181 10.78 -4.79 7.53
CA ASN A 181 10.87 -3.61 8.39
C ASN A 181 12.19 -3.42 9.15
N GLY A 182 13.27 -4.13 8.80
CA GLY A 182 14.61 -3.89 9.33
C GLY A 182 15.29 -2.74 8.58
N ILE A 183 16.48 -2.32 9.00
CA ILE A 183 17.26 -1.30 8.27
C ILE A 183 18.23 -2.00 7.33
N ASP A 184 18.17 -1.71 6.03
CA ASP A 184 19.11 -2.24 5.03
C ASP A 184 20.57 -1.96 5.44
N GLY A 185 21.45 -2.94 5.20
CA GLY A 185 22.85 -2.88 5.63
C GLY A 185 23.09 -2.83 7.15
N ARG A 186 22.04 -2.90 7.98
CA ARG A 186 22.13 -2.86 9.46
C ARG A 186 21.36 -4.00 10.12
N GLY A 187 21.68 -5.23 9.71
CA GLY A 187 21.15 -6.47 10.33
C GLY A 187 19.73 -6.84 9.92
N ALA A 188 19.10 -6.14 8.97
CA ALA A 188 17.78 -6.52 8.46
C ALA A 188 17.76 -7.92 7.84
N ASP A 189 18.84 -8.31 7.15
CA ASP A 189 18.99 -9.64 6.54
C ASP A 189 19.11 -10.77 7.56
N GLU A 190 19.45 -10.45 8.81
CA GLU A 190 19.57 -11.42 9.90
C GLU A 190 18.23 -11.72 10.57
N TRP A 191 17.16 -11.01 10.19
CA TRP A 191 15.84 -11.24 10.77
C TRP A 191 15.35 -12.64 10.40
N PRO A 192 14.89 -13.46 11.37
CA PRO A 192 14.53 -14.85 11.11
C PRO A 192 13.53 -15.03 9.97
N LYS A 193 12.53 -14.16 9.88
CA LYS A 193 11.53 -14.23 8.80
C LYS A 193 12.10 -13.90 7.42
N VAL A 194 13.12 -13.04 7.35
CA VAL A 194 13.79 -12.68 6.08
C VAL A 194 14.65 -13.84 5.62
N GLN A 195 15.43 -14.43 6.53
CA GLN A 195 16.22 -15.62 6.25
C GLN A 195 15.32 -16.80 5.81
N HIS A 196 14.26 -17.06 6.58
CA HIS A 196 13.29 -18.11 6.27
C HIS A 196 12.65 -17.89 4.90
N GLY A 197 12.11 -16.72 4.61
CA GLY A 197 11.44 -16.48 3.32
C GLY A 197 12.38 -16.50 2.12
N ARG A 198 13.63 -16.03 2.26
CA ARG A 198 14.66 -16.16 1.21
C ARG A 198 15.04 -17.62 0.97
N GLU A 199 15.15 -18.43 2.02
CA GLU A 199 15.40 -19.87 1.89
C GLU A 199 14.22 -20.59 1.24
N ALA A 200 13.00 -20.34 1.75
CA ALA A 200 11.77 -20.93 1.24
C ALA A 200 11.56 -20.59 -0.25
N LEU A 201 11.86 -19.35 -0.68
CA LEU A 201 11.80 -18.99 -2.09
C LEU A 201 12.85 -19.75 -2.92
N ARG A 202 14.09 -19.90 -2.41
CA ARG A 202 15.13 -20.68 -3.11
C ARG A 202 14.74 -22.13 -3.29
N GLU A 203 14.22 -22.77 -2.24
CA GLU A 203 13.75 -24.15 -2.29
C GLU A 203 12.54 -24.31 -3.19
N LEU A 204 11.59 -23.36 -3.14
CA LEU A 204 10.46 -23.32 -4.08
C LEU A 204 10.97 -23.31 -5.51
N LEU A 205 11.85 -22.38 -5.88
CA LEU A 205 12.37 -22.23 -7.24
C LEU A 205 13.15 -23.45 -7.72
N ARG A 206 13.94 -24.10 -6.85
CA ARG A 206 14.66 -25.34 -7.16
C ARG A 206 13.72 -26.53 -7.39
N GLY A 207 12.63 -26.57 -6.63
CA GLY A 207 11.64 -27.64 -6.67
C GLY A 207 10.52 -27.46 -7.70
N LEU A 208 10.51 -26.37 -8.47
CA LEU A 208 9.48 -26.14 -9.49
C LEU A 208 9.64 -27.10 -10.68
N PRO A 209 8.59 -27.87 -11.04
CA PRO A 209 8.56 -28.58 -12.32
C PRO A 209 8.74 -27.62 -13.50
N ARG A 210 9.33 -28.09 -14.60
CA ARG A 210 9.51 -27.28 -15.82
C ARG A 210 8.19 -26.82 -16.45
N ASP A 211 7.14 -27.58 -16.21
CA ASP A 211 5.76 -27.38 -16.66
C ASP A 211 4.86 -26.81 -15.56
N ALA A 212 5.45 -26.29 -14.46
CA ALA A 212 4.68 -25.67 -13.38
C ALA A 212 3.78 -24.56 -13.90
N THR A 213 2.49 -24.68 -13.60
CA THR A 213 1.48 -23.66 -13.93
C THR A 213 1.64 -22.43 -13.04
N GLU A 214 1.19 -21.27 -13.51
CA GLU A 214 1.16 -20.04 -12.70
C GLU A 214 0.37 -20.23 -11.41
N ALA A 215 -0.72 -21.00 -11.44
CA ALA A 215 -1.51 -21.29 -10.25
C ALA A 215 -0.70 -22.07 -9.21
N GLN A 216 0.06 -23.10 -9.62
CA GLN A 216 0.91 -23.86 -8.71
C GLN A 216 2.04 -23.00 -8.11
N ILE A 217 2.62 -22.10 -8.91
CA ILE A 217 3.65 -21.17 -8.42
C ILE A 217 3.02 -20.20 -7.41
N ALA A 218 1.88 -19.60 -7.74
CA ALA A 218 1.16 -18.68 -6.86
C ALA A 218 0.76 -19.36 -5.54
N ASP A 219 0.22 -20.58 -5.58
CA ASP A 219 -0.18 -21.33 -4.39
C ASP A 219 1.02 -21.57 -3.45
N ARG A 220 2.20 -21.93 -4.00
CA ARG A 220 3.43 -22.10 -3.21
C ARG A 220 3.95 -20.78 -2.63
N LEU A 221 3.84 -19.68 -3.37
CA LEU A 221 4.24 -18.35 -2.88
C LEU A 221 3.30 -17.86 -1.77
N PHE A 222 1.99 -18.08 -1.90
CA PHE A 222 1.06 -17.79 -0.82
C PHE A 222 1.32 -18.68 0.40
N ALA A 223 1.64 -19.95 0.21
CA ALA A 223 2.01 -20.84 1.32
C ALA A 223 3.27 -20.32 2.05
N LEU A 224 4.29 -19.85 1.32
CA LEU A 224 5.46 -19.18 1.90
C LEU A 224 5.04 -17.99 2.80
N LEU A 225 4.09 -17.17 2.34
CA LEU A 225 3.59 -16.02 3.10
C LEU A 225 2.72 -16.39 4.31
N THR A 226 2.41 -17.67 4.53
CA THR A 226 1.68 -18.14 5.73
C THR A 226 2.58 -18.62 6.85
N TRP A 227 3.90 -18.63 6.65
CA TRP A 227 4.82 -19.13 7.67
C TRP A 227 4.76 -18.30 8.96
N THR A 228 4.64 -19.01 10.09
CA THR A 228 4.66 -18.44 11.44
C THR A 228 5.83 -18.97 12.24
N SER A 229 6.41 -18.15 13.12
CA SER A 229 7.35 -18.62 14.13
C SER A 229 6.68 -19.58 15.13
N GLU A 230 7.45 -20.49 15.73
CA GLU A 230 6.96 -21.46 16.73
C GLU A 230 6.23 -20.77 17.90
N LYS A 231 6.76 -19.63 18.33
CA LYS A 231 6.14 -18.78 19.35
C LYS A 231 5.45 -17.61 18.66
N PRO A 232 4.15 -17.40 18.90
CA PRO A 232 3.46 -16.19 18.46
C PRO A 232 4.15 -14.94 19.04
N PRO A 233 4.30 -13.85 18.27
CA PRO A 233 4.87 -12.60 18.78
C PRO A 233 4.06 -12.07 19.96
N ALA A 234 4.72 -11.86 21.10
CA ALA A 234 4.12 -11.27 22.29
C ALA A 234 4.13 -9.73 22.24
N ASP A 235 5.09 -9.13 21.52
CA ASP A 235 5.20 -7.69 21.34
C ASP A 235 5.66 -7.28 19.94
N ARG A 236 5.66 -5.97 19.70
CA ARG A 236 6.00 -5.40 18.39
C ARG A 236 7.41 -5.76 17.92
N SER A 237 8.39 -5.88 18.81
CA SER A 237 9.78 -6.19 18.45
C SER A 237 9.94 -7.62 17.93
N GLU A 238 9.08 -8.54 18.38
CA GLU A 238 9.08 -9.95 17.97
C GLU A 238 8.45 -10.17 16.59
N LEU A 239 7.77 -9.18 16.01
CA LEU A 239 7.23 -9.25 14.64
C LEU A 239 8.32 -9.41 13.55
N ARG A 240 9.60 -9.30 13.93
CA ARG A 240 10.74 -9.67 13.08
C ARG A 240 10.90 -11.19 12.89
N ASN A 241 10.24 -11.99 13.72
CA ASN A 241 10.42 -13.43 13.77
C ASN A 241 9.40 -14.20 12.93
N THR A 242 8.30 -13.58 12.49
CA THR A 242 7.20 -14.26 11.78
C THR A 242 6.86 -13.55 10.47
N ILE A 243 6.51 -14.30 9.41
CA ILE A 243 6.01 -13.72 8.16
C ILE A 243 4.51 -13.40 8.33
N HIS A 244 3.73 -14.40 8.72
CA HIS A 244 2.30 -14.25 8.96
C HIS A 244 2.03 -13.82 10.39
N VAL A 245 1.28 -12.74 10.56
CA VAL A 245 0.87 -12.19 11.86
C VAL A 245 -0.64 -12.40 11.99
N LEU A 246 -1.03 -13.34 12.85
CA LEU A 246 -2.43 -13.47 13.26
C LEU A 246 -2.89 -12.19 13.95
N PRO A 247 -4.17 -11.81 13.86
CA PRO A 247 -4.66 -10.58 14.47
C PRO A 247 -4.35 -10.52 15.97
N VAL A 248 -3.55 -9.53 16.36
CA VAL A 248 -3.20 -9.27 17.76
C VAL A 248 -3.96 -8.01 18.23
N PRO A 249 -4.64 -8.03 19.39
CA PRO A 249 -5.25 -6.85 19.97
C PRO A 249 -4.18 -5.87 20.45
N VAL A 250 -4.34 -4.59 20.10
CA VAL A 250 -3.49 -3.47 20.48
C VAL A 250 -4.37 -2.43 21.19
N PRO A 251 -4.16 -2.18 22.49
CA PRO A 251 -4.92 -1.15 23.21
C PRO A 251 -4.67 0.23 22.61
N LEU A 252 -5.71 0.93 22.18
CA LEU A 252 -5.59 2.34 21.81
C LEU A 252 -5.66 3.18 23.10
N SER A 253 -4.51 3.68 23.56
CA SER A 253 -4.53 4.73 24.58
C SER A 253 -4.99 6.05 23.93
N GLY A 254 -5.82 6.84 24.63
CA GLY A 254 -6.75 7.88 24.14
C GLY A 254 -6.23 9.05 23.29
N ALA A 255 -5.03 8.97 22.71
CA ALA A 255 -4.52 9.93 21.71
C ALA A 255 -4.85 9.54 20.26
N HIS A 256 -5.51 8.40 20.02
CA HIS A 256 -5.67 7.79 18.70
C HIS A 256 -6.97 8.11 17.93
N ALA A 257 -7.81 9.02 18.42
CA ALA A 257 -8.97 9.50 17.68
C ALA A 257 -8.78 10.96 17.25
N THR A 258 -7.96 11.22 16.23
CA THR A 258 -8.07 12.47 15.46
C THR A 258 -7.74 12.22 13.99
N THR A 259 -8.72 12.53 13.15
CA THR A 259 -8.65 12.73 11.71
C THR A 259 -7.47 13.65 11.37
N PRO A 260 -6.57 13.31 10.42
CA PRO A 260 -5.61 14.28 9.91
C PRO A 260 -6.35 15.31 9.06
N ALA A 261 -6.05 16.59 9.27
CA ALA A 261 -6.54 17.68 8.43
C ALA A 261 -6.14 17.44 6.97
N ALA A 262 -7.10 17.65 6.06
CA ALA A 262 -6.85 17.64 4.63
C ALA A 262 -5.71 18.59 4.28
N SER A 263 -4.69 18.09 3.58
CA SER A 263 -3.66 18.93 2.98
C SER A 263 -4.33 19.88 1.98
N PRO A 264 -4.07 21.20 2.04
CA PRO A 264 -4.63 22.12 1.04
C PRO A 264 -4.01 21.82 -0.33
N THR A 265 -4.87 21.66 -1.33
CA THR A 265 -4.51 21.63 -2.74
C THR A 265 -3.77 22.91 -3.12
N PRO A 266 -2.66 22.85 -3.89
CA PRO A 266 -2.04 24.05 -4.43
C PRO A 266 -2.90 24.56 -5.58
N ASP A 267 -3.63 25.64 -5.35
CA ASP A 267 -4.35 26.32 -6.42
C ASP A 267 -3.35 27.05 -7.34
N SER A 268 -3.66 27.00 -8.62
CA SER A 268 -2.86 27.55 -9.70
C SER A 268 -3.37 28.94 -10.10
N ARG A 269 -2.45 29.78 -10.61
CA ARG A 269 -2.61 31.16 -11.16
C ARG A 269 -2.37 32.25 -10.09
N ARG A 270 -1.64 33.34 -10.34
CA ARG A 270 -1.22 34.01 -11.58
C ARG A 270 -0.07 34.99 -11.28
N ALA A 271 0.72 35.29 -12.30
CA ALA A 271 1.79 36.30 -12.33
C ALA A 271 1.32 37.73 -12.03
N GLY A 272 2.22 38.55 -11.48
CA GLY A 272 2.06 39.99 -11.34
C GLY A 272 3.27 40.66 -10.68
N THR A 273 4.02 41.41 -11.49
CA THR A 273 5.23 42.21 -11.23
C THR A 273 5.06 43.36 -10.22
N GLY A 274 6.14 43.76 -9.53
CA GLY A 274 6.25 45.10 -8.92
C GLY A 274 7.33 45.21 -7.85
N ALA A 275 8.18 46.22 -7.96
CA ALA A 275 9.46 46.37 -7.28
C ALA A 275 9.43 47.25 -6.01
N SER A 276 10.57 47.21 -5.29
CA SER A 276 11.19 48.27 -4.45
C SER A 276 10.72 48.45 -3.00
N GLY A 277 11.69 48.72 -2.11
CA GLY A 277 11.46 49.36 -0.82
C GLY A 277 12.33 48.82 0.33
N SER A 278 13.23 49.65 0.82
CA SER A 278 14.30 49.37 1.79
C SER A 278 13.92 49.53 3.28
N ALA A 279 14.73 48.86 4.13
CA ALA A 279 15.26 49.30 5.43
C ALA A 279 14.34 49.40 6.69
N GLY A 280 14.91 48.99 7.84
CA GLY A 280 14.49 49.47 9.16
C GLY A 280 14.57 48.45 10.29
N ALA A 281 15.60 48.55 11.13
CA ALA A 281 15.77 47.81 12.38
C ALA A 281 14.94 48.41 13.55
N GLY A 282 14.68 47.64 14.61
CA GLY A 282 14.32 48.19 15.93
C GLY A 282 13.60 47.21 16.86
N GLY A 283 14.16 46.97 18.05
CA GLY A 283 13.65 46.02 19.06
C GLY A 283 12.45 46.50 19.88
N GLY A 284 12.07 45.72 20.91
CA GLY A 284 11.27 46.19 22.04
C GLY A 284 10.13 45.27 22.47
N ALA A 285 10.22 44.79 23.71
CA ALA A 285 9.27 43.91 24.39
C ALA A 285 7.90 44.56 24.70
N GLY A 286 6.88 43.73 24.90
CA GLY A 286 5.57 44.16 25.41
C GLY A 286 4.72 42.98 25.87
N VAL A 287 4.65 42.79 27.19
CA VAL A 287 3.69 41.94 27.89
C VAL A 287 2.33 42.65 27.91
N ALA A 288 1.26 41.94 27.56
CA ALA A 288 -0.12 42.34 27.89
C ALA A 288 -0.96 41.08 28.18
N THR A 289 -1.37 40.99 29.45
CA THR A 289 -2.47 40.17 29.97
C THR A 289 -3.81 40.81 29.63
N ASP A 290 -4.85 40.02 29.35
CA ASP A 290 -6.10 39.92 30.11
C ASP A 290 -7.24 39.32 29.25
N GLY A 291 -8.21 38.66 29.91
CA GLY A 291 -9.54 38.40 29.34
C GLY A 291 -9.97 36.94 29.25
N GLY A 292 -10.31 36.32 30.38
CA GLY A 292 -10.93 35.00 30.44
C GLY A 292 -12.39 34.96 29.96
N THR A 293 -12.79 33.80 29.42
CA THR A 293 -14.17 33.31 29.32
C THR A 293 -14.10 31.77 29.54
N PRO A 294 -15.09 31.14 30.18
CA PRO A 294 -14.90 29.96 31.03
C PRO A 294 -14.64 28.68 30.22
N PRO A 295 -14.04 27.64 30.83
CA PRO A 295 -13.93 26.35 30.15
C PRO A 295 -15.34 25.75 30.02
N LEU A 296 -15.77 25.51 28.78
CA LEU A 296 -16.83 24.56 28.51
C LEU A 296 -16.36 23.20 29.03
N ALA A 297 -17.03 22.72 30.08
CA ALA A 297 -16.81 21.41 30.64
C ALA A 297 -17.11 20.33 29.58
N LEU A 298 -16.07 19.82 28.93
CA LEU A 298 -16.15 18.52 28.26
C LEU A 298 -16.08 17.47 29.36
N GLY A 299 -17.24 17.00 29.79
CA GLY A 299 -17.35 15.79 30.59
C GLY A 299 -16.76 14.62 29.80
N PHE A 300 -15.49 14.33 30.03
CA PHE A 300 -14.88 13.09 29.59
C PHE A 300 -15.34 12.00 30.55
N ASP A 301 -16.30 11.21 30.09
CA ASP A 301 -16.61 9.95 30.74
C ASP A 301 -15.39 9.04 30.57
N SER A 302 -14.83 8.62 31.71
CA SER A 302 -13.67 7.73 31.75
C SER A 302 -14.03 6.34 31.21
N THR A 303 -13.08 5.68 30.55
CA THR A 303 -13.06 4.24 30.22
C THR A 303 -13.84 3.77 28.97
N THR A 304 -13.35 4.13 27.78
CA THR A 304 -13.48 3.26 26.61
C THR A 304 -12.11 3.05 25.97
N THR A 305 -11.42 1.98 26.38
CA THR A 305 -10.23 1.50 25.68
C THR A 305 -10.72 0.83 24.40
N THR A 306 -10.71 1.54 23.27
CA THR A 306 -11.01 0.92 21.98
C THR A 306 -9.83 0.02 21.61
N THR A 307 -10.08 -1.29 21.46
CA THR A 307 -9.06 -2.23 21.00
C THR A 307 -8.95 -2.16 19.48
N ALA A 308 -7.75 -1.88 18.96
CA ALA A 308 -7.45 -2.04 17.54
C ALA A 308 -6.84 -3.43 17.30
N TYR A 309 -7.01 -3.99 16.11
CA TYR A 309 -6.33 -5.22 15.71
C TYR A 309 -5.23 -4.93 14.70
N TYR A 310 -4.06 -5.54 14.90
CA TYR A 310 -2.93 -5.50 13.97
C TYR A 310 -2.64 -6.91 13.46
N GLY A 311 -2.44 -7.09 12.16
CA GLY A 311 -2.13 -8.39 11.59
C GLY A 311 -1.82 -8.34 10.10
N THR A 312 -1.55 -9.50 9.50
CA THR A 312 -1.34 -9.63 8.06
C THR A 312 -2.65 -9.49 7.31
N ARG A 313 -2.92 -8.30 6.78
CA ARG A 313 -4.19 -8.02 6.10
C ARG A 313 -4.19 -8.53 4.66
N LEU A 314 -3.16 -8.19 3.90
CA LEU A 314 -3.09 -8.49 2.47
C LEU A 314 -1.86 -9.33 2.15
N SER A 315 -1.98 -10.18 1.14
CA SER A 315 -0.85 -10.85 0.49
C SER A 315 -0.94 -10.65 -1.02
N THR A 316 0.19 -10.40 -1.66
CA THR A 316 0.28 -10.11 -3.09
C THR A 316 1.29 -11.04 -3.73
N VAL A 317 0.93 -11.60 -4.89
CA VAL A 317 1.82 -12.35 -5.77
C VAL A 317 1.85 -11.65 -7.13
N VAL A 318 3.05 -11.46 -7.68
CA VAL A 318 3.26 -10.92 -9.02
C VAL A 318 4.16 -11.87 -9.79
N LEU A 319 3.65 -12.37 -10.91
CA LEU A 319 4.37 -13.22 -11.85
C LEU A 319 4.43 -12.48 -13.18
N ILE A 320 5.65 -12.24 -13.70
CA ILE A 320 5.84 -11.63 -15.01
C ILE A 320 6.73 -12.55 -15.82
N ARG A 321 6.18 -13.07 -16.91
CA ARG A 321 6.88 -13.94 -17.87
C ARG A 321 7.82 -13.13 -18.75
N ARG A 322 8.82 -13.81 -19.33
CA ARG A 322 9.76 -13.16 -20.26
C ARG A 322 9.11 -12.69 -21.57
N ASP A 323 7.93 -13.22 -21.91
CA ASP A 323 7.12 -12.75 -23.04
C ASP A 323 6.25 -11.52 -22.70
N GLY A 324 6.31 -11.04 -21.45
CA GLY A 324 5.55 -9.89 -20.95
C GLY A 324 4.16 -10.22 -20.41
N ASN A 325 3.70 -11.47 -20.47
CA ASN A 325 2.47 -11.86 -19.78
C ASN A 325 2.64 -11.68 -18.27
N ALA A 326 1.76 -10.91 -17.65
CA ALA A 326 1.80 -10.56 -16.25
C ALA A 326 0.52 -10.99 -15.53
N THR A 327 0.70 -11.62 -14.37
CA THR A 327 -0.36 -12.00 -13.43
C THR A 327 -0.09 -11.33 -12.09
N PHE A 328 -1.04 -10.52 -11.63
CA PHE A 328 -1.06 -9.90 -10.30
C PHE A 328 -2.22 -10.48 -9.50
N ILE A 329 -1.94 -10.95 -8.29
CA ILE A 329 -2.94 -11.55 -7.40
C ILE A 329 -2.87 -10.85 -6.06
N GLU A 330 -3.99 -10.27 -5.61
CA GLU A 330 -4.15 -9.76 -4.24
C GLU A 330 -5.13 -10.64 -3.48
N ARG A 331 -4.68 -11.15 -2.33
CA ARG A 331 -5.49 -11.92 -1.38
C ARG A 331 -5.71 -11.08 -0.13
N ASP A 332 -6.98 -10.88 0.20
CA ASP A 332 -7.41 -10.24 1.45
C ASP A 332 -7.69 -11.32 2.50
N ILE A 333 -7.00 -11.26 3.64
CA ILE A 333 -6.98 -12.34 4.64
C ILE A 333 -7.95 -12.04 5.77
N TRP A 334 -7.82 -10.88 6.41
CA TRP A 334 -8.57 -10.50 7.60
C TRP A 334 -9.36 -9.23 7.37
N ALA A 335 -10.64 -9.25 7.74
CA ALA A 335 -11.46 -8.05 7.85
C ALA A 335 -12.19 -7.97 9.19
N LEU A 336 -12.59 -6.75 9.54
CA LEU A 336 -13.59 -6.52 10.58
C LEU A 336 -14.96 -6.83 9.99
N GLU A 337 -15.78 -7.59 10.71
CA GLU A 337 -17.11 -8.03 10.24
C GLU A 337 -17.96 -6.86 9.72
N GLN A 338 -17.99 -5.74 10.46
CA GLN A 338 -18.70 -4.52 10.07
C GLN A 338 -18.23 -3.94 8.73
N GLN A 339 -16.91 -3.88 8.50
CA GLN A 339 -16.36 -3.39 7.23
C GLN A 339 -16.69 -4.33 6.08
N GLU A 340 -16.80 -5.63 6.35
CA GLU A 340 -17.17 -6.61 5.35
C GLU A 340 -18.66 -6.51 4.99
N GLU A 341 -19.54 -6.34 5.99
CA GLU A 341 -20.98 -6.09 5.79
C GLU A 341 -21.21 -4.81 4.97
N GLU A 342 -20.58 -3.69 5.35
CA GLU A 342 -20.66 -2.42 4.61
C GLU A 342 -20.19 -2.58 3.16
N ARG A 343 -19.09 -3.32 2.94
CA ARG A 343 -18.55 -3.58 1.60
C ARG A 343 -19.51 -4.42 0.76
N GLN A 344 -20.14 -5.44 1.35
CA GLN A 344 -21.13 -6.28 0.66
C GLN A 344 -22.37 -5.47 0.28
N GLN A 345 -22.84 -4.61 1.17
CA GLN A 345 -23.96 -3.70 0.90
C GLN A 345 -23.63 -2.72 -0.24
N GLN A 346 -22.45 -2.12 -0.24
CA GLN A 346 -22.01 -1.22 -1.33
C GLN A 346 -21.90 -1.95 -2.68
N GLN A 347 -21.36 -3.17 -2.70
CA GLN A 347 -21.28 -3.97 -3.92
C GLN A 347 -22.67 -4.37 -4.44
N GLN A 348 -23.58 -4.71 -3.53
CA GLN A 348 -24.96 -5.01 -3.89
C GLN A 348 -25.65 -3.78 -4.49
N GLN A 349 -25.52 -2.60 -3.85
CA GLN A 349 -26.07 -1.34 -4.37
C GLN A 349 -25.47 -0.97 -5.74
N GLN A 350 -24.17 -1.15 -5.94
CA GLN A 350 -23.52 -0.91 -7.25
C GLN A 350 -24.02 -1.88 -8.33
N ARG A 351 -24.23 -3.16 -7.99
CA ARG A 351 -24.81 -4.14 -8.92
C ARG A 351 -26.24 -3.79 -9.29
N GLU A 352 -27.06 -3.44 -8.30
CA GLU A 352 -28.45 -3.02 -8.49
C GLU A 352 -28.54 -1.76 -9.36
N HIS A 353 -27.68 -0.77 -9.12
CA HIS A 353 -27.60 0.45 -9.92
C HIS A 353 -27.21 0.18 -11.39
N ARG A 354 -26.22 -0.71 -11.60
CA ARG A 354 -25.78 -1.11 -12.95
C ARG A 354 -26.83 -1.93 -13.69
N THR A 355 -27.69 -2.67 -12.99
CA THR A 355 -28.84 -3.37 -13.58
C THR A 355 -30.04 -2.46 -13.84
N SER A 356 -30.22 -1.40 -13.05
CA SER A 356 -31.27 -0.41 -13.30
C SER A 356 -30.96 0.49 -14.51
N ASP A 357 -29.69 0.78 -14.78
CA ASP A 357 -29.28 1.52 -15.99
C ASP A 357 -29.45 0.72 -17.29
N ALA A 358 -29.56 -0.62 -17.20
CA ALA A 358 -29.83 -1.49 -18.34
C ALA A 358 -31.34 -1.66 -18.64
N THR A 359 -32.21 -1.10 -17.80
CA THR A 359 -33.67 -1.24 -17.95
C THR A 359 -34.31 0.14 -18.01
N LEU A 360 -34.60 0.65 -19.22
CA LEU A 360 -35.41 1.85 -19.41
C LEU A 360 -36.77 1.67 -18.70
N PRO A 361 -37.12 2.50 -17.70
CA PRO A 361 -38.45 2.46 -17.12
C PRO A 361 -39.40 3.30 -17.97
N SER A 362 -40.49 2.68 -18.42
CA SER A 362 -41.67 3.35 -18.93
C SER A 362 -42.31 4.20 -17.83
N ALA A 363 -42.60 5.46 -18.16
CA ALA A 363 -43.24 6.42 -17.27
C ALA A 363 -44.68 6.04 -16.89
N SER A 364 -45.02 6.22 -15.62
CA SER A 364 -46.38 6.56 -15.18
C SER A 364 -46.34 7.45 -13.94
N THR A 365 -47.12 8.53 -14.00
CA THR A 365 -47.22 9.66 -13.09
C THR A 365 -48.29 9.50 -12.01
N SER A 366 -48.24 10.42 -11.02
CA SER A 366 -49.28 10.83 -10.03
C SER A 366 -49.31 10.04 -8.71
N ALA A 367 -49.54 10.60 -7.52
CA ALA A 367 -49.82 11.97 -7.06
C ALA A 367 -49.44 12.10 -5.56
N SER A 368 -49.42 13.34 -5.09
CA SER A 368 -49.23 13.86 -3.73
C SER A 368 -50.19 13.32 -2.66
N ASP A 369 -49.76 13.34 -1.39
CA ASP A 369 -50.49 14.01 -0.31
C ASP A 369 -49.62 14.23 0.94
N ALA A 370 -50.01 15.23 1.74
CA ALA A 370 -49.22 15.92 2.74
C ALA A 370 -49.56 15.53 4.19
N ASP A 371 -48.59 15.86 5.06
CA ASP A 371 -48.70 16.38 6.43
C ASP A 371 -49.10 15.45 7.61
N GLY A 372 -48.44 15.67 8.74
CA GLY A 372 -48.71 14.98 10.01
C GLY A 372 -47.51 14.97 10.98
N GLY A 373 -47.36 16.06 11.74
CA GLY A 373 -46.39 16.17 12.83
C GLY A 373 -46.72 15.31 14.06
N GLY A 374 -45.70 15.10 14.90
CA GLY A 374 -45.80 14.45 16.20
C GLY A 374 -44.45 14.36 16.90
N ASP A 375 -44.22 15.26 17.85
CA ASP A 375 -43.18 15.18 18.87
C ASP A 375 -43.36 13.93 19.74
N ASP A 376 -42.30 13.17 20.05
CA ASP A 376 -42.06 12.80 21.46
C ASP A 376 -40.68 12.22 21.79
N VAL A 377 -40.18 12.72 22.93
CA VAL A 377 -39.27 12.17 23.95
C VAL A 377 -38.01 11.41 23.53
N SER A 378 -36.90 12.15 23.66
CA SER A 378 -35.55 11.67 23.98
C SER A 378 -35.54 10.82 25.27
N SER A 379 -35.28 9.52 25.14
CA SER A 379 -34.68 8.72 26.21
C SER A 379 -33.26 8.32 25.80
N HIS A 380 -32.25 8.93 26.42
CA HIS A 380 -30.84 8.54 26.23
C HIS A 380 -30.60 7.13 26.82
N PRO A 381 -30.27 6.11 26.01
CA PRO A 381 -29.78 4.85 26.55
C PRO A 381 -28.38 5.07 27.11
N LYS A 382 -28.14 4.62 28.35
CA LYS A 382 -26.79 4.53 28.95
C LYS A 382 -25.83 3.85 27.96
N PRO A 383 -24.57 4.29 27.86
CA PRO A 383 -23.61 3.71 26.94
C PRO A 383 -23.41 2.23 27.29
N LYS A 384 -24.02 1.34 26.52
CA LYS A 384 -23.63 -0.07 26.48
C LYS A 384 -22.21 -0.08 25.94
N SER A 385 -21.29 -0.75 26.65
CA SER A 385 -19.97 -1.07 26.12
C SER A 385 -20.14 -1.59 24.69
N LYS A 386 -19.59 -0.90 23.69
CA LYS A 386 -19.65 -1.38 22.31
C LYS A 386 -19.09 -2.80 22.29
N PRO A 387 -19.78 -3.79 21.70
CA PRO A 387 -19.26 -5.14 21.60
C PRO A 387 -17.90 -5.10 20.90
N GLU A 388 -16.96 -5.94 21.35
CA GLU A 388 -15.67 -6.07 20.69
C GLU A 388 -15.87 -6.38 19.19
N PRO A 389 -15.13 -5.71 18.30
CA PRO A 389 -15.34 -5.92 16.87
C PRO A 389 -14.95 -7.34 16.50
N LYS A 390 -15.88 -8.07 15.87
CA LYS A 390 -15.66 -9.43 15.39
C LYS A 390 -14.75 -9.44 14.16
N LEU A 391 -13.87 -10.42 14.09
CA LEU A 391 -12.93 -10.65 13.01
C LEU A 391 -13.42 -11.78 12.11
N VAL A 392 -13.23 -11.61 10.80
CA VAL A 392 -13.55 -12.63 9.79
C VAL A 392 -12.25 -13.05 9.10
N ASP A 393 -11.94 -14.35 9.14
CA ASP A 393 -10.95 -14.95 8.24
C ASP A 393 -11.64 -15.22 6.90
N LYS A 394 -11.25 -14.48 5.86
CA LYS A 394 -11.86 -14.63 4.53
C LYS A 394 -11.49 -15.93 3.85
N ARG A 395 -10.49 -16.65 4.34
CA ARG A 395 -10.09 -17.95 3.77
C ARG A 395 -11.09 -19.05 4.10
N ASP A 396 -11.74 -18.96 5.26
CA ASP A 396 -12.66 -19.98 5.76
C ASP A 396 -14.06 -19.89 5.13
N SER A 397 -14.41 -18.75 4.53
CA SER A 397 -15.76 -18.46 4.00
C SER A 397 -16.01 -18.88 2.54
N GLY A 398 -15.03 -19.44 1.80
CA GLY A 398 -15.28 -19.79 0.40
C GLY A 398 -14.10 -20.24 -0.48
N GLY A 399 -12.93 -20.59 0.07
CA GLY A 399 -11.77 -20.93 -0.77
C GLY A 399 -11.28 -19.73 -1.61
N ARG A 400 -10.71 -19.97 -2.80
CA ARG A 400 -10.03 -18.95 -3.64
C ARG A 400 -10.93 -17.81 -4.18
N ASP A 401 -12.23 -17.78 -3.87
CA ASP A 401 -13.19 -16.80 -4.39
C ASP A 401 -12.93 -15.34 -3.95
N HIS A 402 -12.05 -15.13 -2.98
CA HIS A 402 -11.67 -13.79 -2.52
C HIS A 402 -10.39 -13.23 -3.18
N ASP A 403 -9.68 -14.03 -3.97
CA ASP A 403 -8.48 -13.57 -4.68
C ASP A 403 -8.86 -12.64 -5.82
N ARG A 404 -8.27 -11.45 -5.84
CA ARG A 404 -8.36 -10.54 -6.98
C ARG A 404 -7.23 -10.84 -7.95
N VAL A 405 -7.58 -11.43 -9.10
CA VAL A 405 -6.61 -11.81 -10.13
C VAL A 405 -6.71 -10.85 -11.31
N PHE A 406 -5.60 -10.22 -11.65
CA PHE A 406 -5.45 -9.36 -12.83
C PHE A 406 -4.44 -9.98 -13.78
N ARG A 407 -4.81 -10.07 -15.05
CA ARG A 407 -3.92 -10.51 -16.14
C ARG A 407 -3.80 -9.39 -17.15
N PHE A 408 -2.58 -9.08 -17.55
CA PHE A 408 -2.29 -8.02 -18.51
C PHE A 408 -0.97 -8.29 -19.24
N GLN A 409 -0.76 -7.57 -20.34
CA GLN A 409 0.45 -7.68 -21.15
C GLN A 409 1.35 -6.47 -20.90
N ILE A 410 2.59 -6.72 -20.52
CA ILE A 410 3.65 -5.72 -20.50
C ILE A 410 4.25 -5.63 -21.91
N PRO A 411 4.34 -4.42 -22.51
CA PRO A 411 4.96 -4.24 -23.82
C PRO A 411 6.43 -4.70 -23.80
N ASN A 412 6.86 -5.44 -24.81
CA ASN A 412 8.27 -5.81 -24.92
C ASN A 412 9.12 -4.55 -25.18
N PRO A 413 10.11 -4.23 -24.32
CA PRO A 413 10.99 -3.09 -24.53
C PRO A 413 11.80 -3.14 -25.83
N SER A 414 11.99 -4.34 -26.42
CA SER A 414 12.69 -4.51 -27.70
C SER A 414 11.83 -4.26 -28.94
N ALA A 415 10.52 -4.09 -28.81
CA ALA A 415 9.59 -3.95 -29.94
C ALA A 415 9.38 -2.49 -30.39
N ARG A 416 10.38 -1.61 -30.17
CA ARG A 416 10.33 -0.19 -30.53
C ARG A 416 11.24 0.14 -31.69
#